data_AF-A0A1G6APS3-F1
#
_entry.id   AF-A0A1G6APS3-F1
#
_cell.length_a   1.000
_cell.length_b   1.000
_cell.length_c   1.000
_cell.angle_alpha   90.00
_cell.angle_beta   90.00
_cell.angle_gamma   90.00
#
_symmetry.space_group_name_H-M   'P 1'
#
loop_
_entity.id
_entity.type
_entity.pdbx_description
1 polymer ?
#
loop_
_entity_poly.entity_id
_entity_poly.type
_entity_poly.pdbx_seq_one_letter_code
_entity_poly.pdbx_strand_id
1 'polypeptide(L)'
;MAEEKSFDKNKTAVALSYEAGDAAPKILASGKGYVAEQIIEEAKKADVPFYQDNELAETLSKLNIGDAIPPELYEVVAEILVFVNDMEKLKAKLGR
;
A
#
# COMPACT_ATOMS: atom_id res chain seq x y z
N MET A 1 9.64 -27.70 -15.88
CA MET A 1 10.59 -26.74 -15.31
C MET A 1 9.77 -25.61 -14.74
N ALA A 2 9.59 -25.56 -13.42
CA ALA A 2 8.98 -24.42 -12.76
C ALA A 2 10.12 -23.47 -12.38
N GLU A 3 10.12 -22.26 -12.92
CA GLU A 3 10.98 -21.18 -12.43
C GLU A 3 10.62 -20.94 -10.95
N GLU A 4 11.52 -21.31 -10.03
CA GLU A 4 11.49 -20.75 -8.68
C GLU A 4 11.81 -19.26 -8.80
N LYS A 5 10.77 -18.43 -8.95
CA LYS A 5 10.91 -16.99 -8.73
C LYS A 5 11.55 -16.81 -7.35
N SER A 6 12.76 -16.28 -7.32
CA SER A 6 13.45 -15.98 -6.08
C SER A 6 12.82 -14.72 -5.49
N PHE A 7 11.92 -14.89 -4.53
CA PHE A 7 11.22 -13.80 -3.89
C PHE A 7 12.08 -13.19 -2.77
N ASP A 8 12.11 -11.86 -2.67
CA ASP A 8 12.84 -11.16 -1.61
C ASP A 8 12.16 -11.44 -0.26
N LYS A 9 12.77 -12.31 0.57
CA LYS A 9 12.20 -12.70 1.88
C LYS A 9 12.01 -11.51 2.83
N ASN A 10 12.72 -10.41 2.59
CA ASN A 10 12.65 -9.20 3.40
C ASN A 10 11.62 -8.19 2.88
N LYS A 11 10.95 -8.46 1.75
CA LYS A 11 9.96 -7.55 1.20
C LYS A 11 8.69 -7.58 2.05
N THR A 12 8.19 -6.41 2.40
CA THR A 12 6.93 -6.23 3.13
C THR A 12 6.02 -5.37 2.27
N ALA A 13 4.74 -5.75 2.18
CA ALA A 13 3.73 -4.96 1.50
C ALA A 13 2.49 -4.85 2.39
N VAL A 14 1.92 -3.66 2.44
CA VAL A 14 0.67 -3.37 3.16
C VAL A 14 -0.22 -2.56 2.24
N ALA A 15 -1.45 -3.00 2.08
CA ALA A 15 -2.49 -2.30 1.33
C ALA A 15 -3.40 -1.57 2.32
N LEU A 16 -3.67 -0.30 2.04
CA LEU A 16 -4.57 0.55 2.82
C LEU A 16 -5.84 0.82 2.02
N SER A 17 -6.96 0.91 2.74
CA SER A 17 -8.24 1.34 2.18
C SER A 17 -8.76 2.53 2.98
N TYR A 18 -9.33 3.50 2.29
CA TYR A 18 -9.97 4.66 2.90
C TYR A 18 -11.22 5.01 2.10
N GLU A 19 -12.38 4.94 2.75
CA GLU A 19 -13.67 5.29 2.17
C GLU A 19 -14.18 6.62 2.74
N ALA A 20 -14.97 7.35 1.95
CA ALA A 20 -15.55 8.61 2.40
C ALA A 20 -16.50 8.36 3.59
N GLY A 21 -16.19 8.97 4.73
CA GLY A 21 -16.93 8.79 5.97
C GLY A 21 -16.26 7.87 6.98
N ASP A 22 -15.17 7.18 6.60
CA ASP A 22 -14.34 6.47 7.56
C ASP A 22 -13.53 7.45 8.42
N ALA A 23 -13.40 7.12 9.71
CA ALA A 23 -12.63 7.93 10.65
C ALA A 23 -11.12 7.85 10.40
N ALA A 24 -10.66 6.73 9.83
CA ALA A 24 -9.27 6.48 9.51
C ALA A 24 -9.12 5.42 8.40
N PRO A 25 -8.01 5.43 7.64
CA PRO A 25 -7.64 4.35 6.75
C PRO A 25 -7.48 3.01 7.50
N LYS A 26 -7.84 1.92 6.84
CA LYS A 26 -7.76 0.56 7.39
C LYS A 26 -6.80 -0.31 6.61
N ILE A 27 -6.19 -1.27 7.30
CA ILE A 27 -5.38 -2.31 6.67
C ILE A 27 -6.29 -3.25 5.89
N LEU A 28 -6.16 -3.27 4.56
CA LEU A 28 -6.91 -4.16 3.69
C LEU A 28 -6.16 -5.49 3.48
N ALA A 29 -4.84 -5.43 3.36
CA ALA A 29 -3.98 -6.59 3.22
C ALA A 29 -2.59 -6.30 3.79
N SER A 30 -1.92 -7.32 4.32
CA SER A 30 -0.52 -7.23 4.72
C SER A 30 0.18 -8.55 4.44
N GLY A 31 1.46 -8.49 4.11
CA GLY A 31 2.22 -9.69 3.75
C GLY A 31 3.72 -9.46 3.74
N LYS A 32 4.47 -10.56 3.82
CA LYS A 32 5.93 -10.60 3.73
C LYS A 32 6.38 -11.63 2.70
N GLY A 33 7.56 -11.41 2.12
CA GLY A 33 8.16 -12.29 1.13
C GLY A 33 7.22 -12.56 -0.05
N TYR A 34 6.92 -13.83 -0.30
CA TYR A 34 6.03 -14.24 -1.38
C TYR A 34 4.65 -13.56 -1.33
N VAL A 35 4.04 -13.44 -0.15
CA VAL A 35 2.73 -12.80 0.00
C VAL A 35 2.80 -11.31 -0.34
N ALA A 36 3.88 -10.64 0.06
CA ALA A 36 4.10 -9.24 -0.30
C ALA A 36 4.18 -9.05 -1.81
N GLU A 37 4.83 -9.97 -2.52
CA GLU A 37 4.91 -9.93 -3.98
C GLU A 37 3.56 -10.19 -4.64
N GLN A 38 2.75 -11.12 -4.13
CA GLN A 38 1.39 -11.32 -4.63
C GLN A 38 0.53 -10.05 -4.44
N ILE A 39 0.62 -9.39 -3.28
CA ILE A 39 -0.09 -8.11 -3.03
C ILE A 39 0.33 -7.06 -4.06
N ILE A 40 1.64 -6.92 -4.31
CA ILE A 40 2.17 -5.95 -5.27
C ILE A 40 1.76 -6.30 -6.71
N GLU A 41 1.79 -7.57 -7.10
CA GLU A 41 1.38 -8.02 -8.43
C GLU A 41 -0.12 -7.74 -8.68
N GLU A 42 -0.98 -8.00 -7.71
CA GLU A 42 -2.41 -7.70 -7.81
C GLU A 42 -2.68 -6.19 -7.84
N ALA A 43 -2.01 -5.42 -6.97
CA ALA A 43 -2.13 -3.96 -6.96
C ALA A 43 -1.71 -3.34 -8.30
N LYS A 44 -0.67 -3.88 -8.98
CA LYS A 44 -0.25 -3.42 -10.31
C LYS A 44 -1.32 -3.68 -11.37
N LYS A 45 -1.99 -4.84 -11.32
CA LYS A 45 -3.07 -5.17 -12.27
C LYS A 45 -4.29 -4.27 -12.07
N ALA A 46 -4.53 -3.84 -10.84
CA ALA A 46 -5.63 -2.96 -10.48
C ALA A 46 -5.29 -1.45 -10.60
N ASP A 47 -4.11 -1.10 -11.14
CA ASP A 47 -3.56 0.27 -11.21
C ASP A 47 -3.55 0.99 -9.85
N VAL A 48 -3.39 0.23 -8.77
CA VAL A 48 -3.29 0.79 -7.41
C VAL A 48 -1.93 1.49 -7.27
N PRO A 49 -1.92 2.74 -6.79
CA PRO A 49 -0.70 3.50 -6.59
C PRO A 49 0.19 2.90 -5.50
N PHE A 50 1.50 3.02 -5.68
CA PHE A 50 2.51 2.47 -4.76
C PHE A 50 3.31 3.59 -4.11
N TYR A 51 3.56 3.43 -2.81
CA TYR A 51 4.51 4.22 -2.05
C TYR A 51 5.53 3.28 -1.41
N GLN A 52 6.82 3.51 -1.65
CA GLN A 52 7.88 2.64 -1.16
C GLN A 52 8.57 3.27 0.04
N ASP A 53 8.30 2.70 1.22
CA ASP A 53 8.96 3.06 2.47
C ASP A 53 9.08 1.80 3.34
N ASN A 54 10.32 1.42 3.65
CA ASN A 54 10.58 0.18 4.39
C ASN A 54 10.11 0.29 5.85
N GLU A 55 10.37 1.41 6.51
CA GLU A 55 10.07 1.58 7.94
C GLU A 55 8.56 1.67 8.17
N LEU A 56 7.86 2.41 7.32
CA LEU A 56 6.41 2.53 7.35
C LEU A 56 5.74 1.19 6.99
N ALA A 57 6.23 0.48 5.97
CA ALA A 57 5.70 -0.83 5.62
C ALA A 57 5.88 -1.84 6.76
N GLU A 58 7.05 -1.86 7.41
CA GLU A 58 7.27 -2.72 8.57
C GLU A 58 6.38 -2.33 9.75
N THR A 59 6.20 -1.04 10.01
CA THR A 59 5.34 -0.55 11.09
C THR A 59 3.88 -0.90 10.85
N LEU A 60 3.35 -0.61 9.66
CA LEU A 60 1.99 -0.96 9.28
C LEU A 60 1.76 -2.48 9.23
N SER A 61 2.79 -3.27 8.90
CA SER A 61 2.67 -4.73 8.86
C SER A 61 2.42 -5.39 10.22
N LYS A 62 2.64 -4.64 11.32
CA LYS A 62 2.36 -5.10 12.68
C LYS A 62 0.87 -5.00 13.04
N LEU A 63 0.09 -4.27 12.26
CA LEU A 63 -1.35 -4.13 12.44
C LEU A 63 -2.09 -5.30 11.76
N ASN A 64 -3.28 -5.65 12.26
CA ASN A 64 -4.07 -6.72 11.67
C ASN A 64 -4.90 -6.21 10.49
N ILE A 65 -5.25 -7.12 9.59
CA ILE A 65 -6.21 -6.83 8.53
C ILE A 65 -7.55 -6.44 9.16
N GLY A 66 -8.11 -5.31 8.72
CA GLY A 66 -9.31 -4.69 9.26
C GLY A 66 -9.06 -3.62 10.33
N ASP A 67 -7.86 -3.56 10.90
CA ASP A 67 -7.53 -2.52 11.89
C ASP A 67 -7.44 -1.16 11.20
N ALA A 68 -7.98 -0.14 11.87
CA ALA A 68 -7.67 1.25 11.54
C ALA A 68 -6.21 1.56 11.90
N ILE A 69 -5.56 2.38 11.09
CA ILE A 69 -4.22 2.88 11.44
C ILE A 69 -4.30 3.67 12.75
N PRO A 70 -3.25 3.68 13.59
CA PRO A 70 -3.21 4.49 14.79
C PRO A 70 -3.05 5.98 14.45
N PRO A 71 -3.49 6.90 15.34
CA PRO A 71 -3.45 8.35 15.11
C PRO A 71 -2.04 8.90 14.88
N GLU A 72 -1.01 8.24 15.43
CA GLU A 72 0.39 8.60 15.19
C GLU A 72 0.82 8.45 13.72
N LEU A 73 0.13 7.62 12.94
CA LEU A 73 0.39 7.40 11.51
C LEU A 73 -0.56 8.20 10.61
N TYR A 74 -1.50 8.97 11.16
CA TYR A 74 -2.48 9.71 10.35
C TYR A 74 -1.81 10.73 9.44
N GLU A 75 -0.84 11.48 9.97
CA GLU A 75 -0.17 12.55 9.23
C GLU A 75 0.58 12.00 8.01
N VAL A 76 1.43 10.98 8.22
CA VAL A 76 2.19 10.35 7.13
C VAL A 76 1.29 9.68 6.10
N VAL A 77 0.23 8.98 6.53
CA VAL A 77 -0.69 8.34 5.59
C VAL A 77 -1.51 9.37 4.82
N ALA A 78 -1.95 10.46 5.45
CA ALA A 78 -2.65 11.54 4.78
C ALA A 78 -1.78 12.20 3.70
N GLU A 79 -0.50 12.44 3.99
CA GLU A 79 0.44 12.99 3.02
C GLU A 79 0.58 12.07 1.80
N ILE A 80 0.71 10.75 2.01
CA ILE A 80 0.78 9.76 0.93
C ILE A 80 -0.51 9.79 0.09
N LEU A 81 -1.68 9.82 0.72
CA LEU A 81 -2.97 9.87 0.01
C LEU A 81 -3.11 11.13 -0.85
N VAL A 82 -2.69 12.29 -0.33
CA VAL A 82 -2.68 13.55 -1.08
C VAL A 82 -1.72 13.45 -2.27
N PHE A 83 -0.49 13.00 -2.02
CA PHE A 83 0.54 12.84 -3.05
C PHE A 83 0.08 11.93 -4.20
N VAL A 84 -0.53 10.79 -3.86
CA VAL A 84 -1.08 9.83 -4.82
C VAL A 84 -2.19 10.46 -5.65
N ASN A 85 -3.15 11.13 -5.00
CA ASN A 85 -4.26 11.81 -5.68
C ASN A 85 -3.80 12.94 -6.60
N ASP A 86 -2.76 13.70 -6.22
CA ASP A 86 -2.16 14.71 -7.08
C ASP A 86 -1.44 14.11 -8.29
N MET A 87 -0.75 12.97 -8.12
CA MET A 87 -0.17 12.23 -9.25
C MET A 87 -1.23 11.71 -10.21
N GLU A 88 -2.36 11.20 -9.71
CA GLU A 88 -3.48 10.78 -10.56
C GLU A 88 -4.07 11.96 -11.35
N LYS A 89 -4.28 13.11 -10.69
CA LYS A 89 -4.72 14.34 -11.35
C LYS A 89 -3.72 14.83 -12.40
N LEU A 90 -2.42 14.70 -12.14
CA LEU A 90 -1.37 15.09 -13.08
C LEU A 90 -1.34 14.17 -14.31
N LYS A 91 -1.40 12.84 -14.10
CA LYS A 91 -1.56 11.86 -15.20
C LYS A 91 -2.79 12.19 -16.05
N ALA A 92 -3.92 12.51 -15.43
CA ALA A 92 -5.15 12.87 -16.13
C ALA A 92 -5.05 14.16 -16.97
N LYS A 93 -4.19 15.11 -16.55
CA LYS A 93 -3.92 16.35 -17.30
C LYS A 93 -2.94 16.16 -18.45
N LEU A 94 -1.94 15.29 -18.30
CA LEU A 94 -0.91 15.00 -19.31
C LEU A 94 -1.37 14.00 -20.38
N GLY A 95 -2.41 13.21 -20.10
CA GLY A 95 -3.05 12.27 -21.04
C GLY A 95 -4.16 12.87 -21.90
N ARG A 96 -4.21 14.20 -22.05
CA ARG A 96 -5.10 14.92 -22.99
C ARG A 96 -4.29 15.61 -24.08
#